data_AF-A0A2N1UPS4-F1
#
_entry.id   AF-A0A2N1UPS4-F1
#
_cell.length_a   1.000
_cell.length_b   1.000
_cell.length_c   1.000
_cell.angle_alpha   90.00
_cell.angle_beta   90.00
_cell.angle_gamma   90.00
#
_symmetry.space_group_name_H-M   'P 1'
#
loop_
_entity.id
_entity.type
_entity.pdbx_description
1 polymer ?
#
loop_
_entity_poly.entity_id
_entity_poly.type
_entity_poly.pdbx_seq_one_letter_code
_entity_poly.pdbx_strand_id
1 'polypeptide(L)'
;REVVDTGTLNKAYIPMLSNLSPGELQHAEDALQFAKDLVRDWLVRYKFKDWNTHASTGAPVTDEERNRRAREVADQLCDQRRWKTHGRSIRIEDLKKMRVRITDYTEQPDLADAIDRYAALLRMTFDSNIFKVLEDATHQVYRAAANPAIQPGSPAPEQAEKADINVECGKCHSKHVVQIDLRPGLPLQDGRIAYPASNLLKCPRCGNDIDLTEVRRQIELMTKKSVVPRGDE
;
A
#
# COMPACT_ATOMS: atom_id res chain seq x y z
N ARG A 1 -18.75 31.82 -13.06
CA ARG A 1 -18.76 33.17 -13.67
C ARG A 1 -20.12 33.41 -14.32
N GLU A 2 -20.57 32.59 -15.27
CA GLU A 2 -21.93 32.64 -15.87
C GLU A 2 -23.08 33.01 -14.90
N VAL A 3 -23.25 32.29 -13.78
CA VAL A 3 -24.34 32.56 -12.81
C VAL A 3 -24.18 33.91 -12.09
N VAL A 4 -22.94 34.31 -11.80
CA VAL A 4 -22.61 35.60 -11.18
C VAL A 4 -22.87 36.74 -12.17
N ASP A 5 -22.62 36.50 -13.46
CA ASP A 5 -22.72 37.51 -14.52
C ASP A 5 -24.16 37.65 -15.04
N THR A 6 -24.97 36.59 -15.03
CA THR A 6 -26.33 36.55 -15.60
C THR A 6 -27.44 36.54 -14.55
N GLY A 7 -27.11 36.32 -13.28
CA GLY A 7 -28.09 36.18 -12.19
C GLY A 7 -29.03 34.98 -12.34
N THR A 8 -28.80 34.09 -13.31
CA THR A 8 -29.66 32.95 -13.61
C THR A 8 -28.86 31.66 -13.67
N LEU A 9 -29.40 30.60 -13.07
CA LEU A 9 -28.79 29.28 -13.10
C LEU A 9 -29.17 28.59 -14.41
N ASN A 10 -28.17 28.15 -15.17
CA ASN A 10 -28.40 27.35 -16.36
C ASN A 10 -29.15 26.05 -16.00
N LYS A 11 -30.24 25.75 -16.70
CA LYS A 11 -31.09 24.59 -16.45
C LYS A 11 -30.31 23.26 -16.56
N ALA A 12 -29.22 23.24 -17.33
CA ALA A 12 -28.34 22.07 -17.43
C ALA A 12 -27.63 21.72 -16.11
N TYR A 13 -27.43 22.68 -15.20
CA TYR A 13 -26.81 22.44 -13.90
C TYR A 13 -27.78 21.87 -12.85
N ILE A 14 -29.10 21.92 -13.10
CA ILE A 14 -30.11 21.49 -12.12
C ILE A 14 -29.94 20.00 -11.75
N PRO A 15 -29.85 19.04 -12.69
CA PRO A 15 -29.70 17.63 -12.33
C PRO A 15 -28.40 17.33 -11.58
N MET A 16 -27.32 18.07 -11.86
CA MET A 16 -26.04 17.91 -11.17
C MET A 16 -26.14 18.40 -9.72
N LEU A 17 -26.74 19.57 -9.50
CA LEU A 17 -26.90 20.16 -8.17
C LEU A 17 -27.96 19.41 -7.33
N SER A 18 -28.97 18.80 -7.96
CA SER A 18 -29.96 17.98 -7.26
C SER A 18 -29.35 16.75 -6.56
N ASN A 19 -28.18 16.29 -7.02
CA ASN A 19 -27.46 15.17 -6.41
C ASN A 19 -26.46 15.61 -5.32
N LEU A 20 -26.31 16.91 -5.07
CA LEU A 20 -25.40 17.46 -4.08
C LEU A 20 -26.20 18.17 -3.00
N SER A 21 -26.21 17.62 -1.80
CA SER A 21 -26.82 18.29 -0.66
C SER A 21 -25.95 19.47 -0.20
N PRO A 22 -26.56 20.57 0.29
CA PRO A 22 -25.81 21.64 0.94
C PRO A 22 -24.91 21.14 2.08
N GLY A 23 -25.33 20.08 2.79
CA GLY A 23 -24.54 19.45 3.85
C GLY A 23 -23.26 18.80 3.35
N GLU A 24 -23.26 18.16 2.19
CA GLU A 24 -22.04 17.59 1.59
C GLU A 24 -21.05 18.66 1.15
N LEU A 25 -21.54 19.77 0.61
CA LEU A 25 -20.69 20.91 0.24
C LEU A 25 -20.04 21.54 1.48
N GLN A 26 -20.83 21.79 2.53
CA GLN A 26 -20.31 22.30 3.79
C GLN A 26 -19.31 21.34 4.42
N HIS A 27 -19.60 20.04 4.41
CA HIS A 27 -18.68 19.03 4.94
C HIS A 27 -17.35 19.00 4.19
N ALA A 28 -17.37 19.13 2.86
CA ALA A 28 -16.16 19.21 2.06
C ALA A 28 -15.34 20.49 2.35
N GLU A 29 -16.02 21.62 2.57
CA GLU A 29 -15.38 22.88 2.94
C GLU A 29 -14.77 22.81 4.35
N ASP A 30 -15.51 22.27 5.33
CA ASP A 30 -15.02 22.07 6.69
C ASP A 30 -13.83 21.10 6.72
N ALA A 31 -13.88 20.02 5.94
CA ALA A 31 -12.78 19.06 5.83
C ALA A 31 -11.52 19.71 5.21
N LEU A 32 -11.70 20.56 4.19
CA LEU A 32 -10.59 21.34 3.60
C LEU A 32 -10.00 22.30 4.63
N GLN A 33 -10.84 23.02 5.38
CA GLN A 33 -10.38 23.98 6.39
C GLN A 33 -9.66 23.26 7.53
N PHE A 34 -10.20 22.13 8.00
CA PHE A 34 -9.57 21.29 9.00
C PHE A 34 -8.20 20.76 8.54
N ALA A 35 -8.08 20.30 7.30
CA ALA A 35 -6.80 19.86 6.74
C ALA A 35 -5.76 21.00 6.72
N LYS A 36 -6.17 22.22 6.35
CA LYS A 36 -5.30 23.40 6.39
C LYS A 36 -4.85 23.73 7.80
N ASP A 37 -5.75 23.68 8.77
CA ASP A 37 -5.45 23.94 10.18
C ASP A 37 -4.45 22.92 10.73
N LEU A 38 -4.64 21.62 10.45
CA LEU A 38 -3.70 20.58 10.85
C LEU A 38 -2.29 20.80 10.29
N VAL A 39 -2.19 21.10 8.99
CA VAL A 39 -0.90 21.37 8.33
C VAL A 39 -0.23 22.61 8.93
N ARG A 40 -0.99 23.69 9.12
CA ARG A 40 -0.49 24.92 9.76
C ARG A 40 0.06 24.63 11.15
N ASP A 41 -0.71 23.97 11.99
CA ASP A 41 -0.36 23.74 13.39
C ASP A 41 0.86 22.82 13.50
N TRP A 42 0.97 21.81 12.62
CA TRP A 42 2.16 20.97 12.51
C TRP A 42 3.39 21.76 12.06
N LEU A 43 3.23 22.64 11.05
CA LEU A 43 4.32 23.48 10.56
C LEU A 43 4.86 24.40 11.65
N VAL A 44 4.00 25.07 12.41
CA VAL A 44 4.42 25.95 13.51
C VAL A 44 5.11 25.13 14.61
N ARG A 45 4.49 24.02 15.03
CA ARG A 45 4.96 23.22 16.18
C ARG A 45 6.29 22.50 15.93
N TYR A 46 6.48 22.00 14.71
CA TYR A 46 7.62 21.13 14.40
C TYR A 46 8.53 21.71 13.33
N LYS A 47 7.97 22.14 12.19
CA LYS A 47 8.80 22.51 11.04
C LYS A 47 9.49 23.87 11.20
N PHE A 48 8.79 24.83 11.79
CA PHE A 48 9.24 26.21 12.00
C PHE A 48 9.64 26.47 13.45
N LYS A 49 9.71 25.42 14.28
CA LYS A 49 10.11 25.49 15.69
C LYS A 49 11.43 26.23 15.87
N ASP A 50 12.41 25.94 15.00
CA ASP A 50 13.75 26.51 15.07
C ASP A 50 13.94 27.73 14.16
N TRP A 51 12.86 28.23 13.53
CA TRP A 51 12.90 29.45 12.73
C TRP A 51 12.78 30.67 13.64
N ASN A 52 13.91 31.03 14.24
CA ASN A 52 14.03 32.12 15.20
C ASN A 52 14.58 33.41 14.58
N THR A 53 15.26 33.33 13.45
CA THR A 53 15.87 34.47 12.75
C THR A 53 15.59 34.45 11.26
N HIS A 54 15.39 35.63 10.68
CA HIS A 54 15.23 35.81 9.24
C HIS A 54 16.60 35.69 8.55
N ALA A 55 16.72 34.77 7.58
CA ALA A 55 17.99 34.53 6.88
C ALA A 55 18.49 35.76 6.09
N SER A 56 17.59 36.61 5.60
CA SER A 56 17.93 37.79 4.79
C SER A 56 18.26 39.04 5.60
N THR A 57 17.69 39.20 6.80
CA THR A 57 17.84 40.42 7.61
C THR A 57 18.53 40.19 8.95
N GLY A 58 18.64 38.94 9.41
CA GLY A 58 19.14 38.60 10.74
C GLY A 58 18.19 38.95 11.88
N ALA A 59 17.05 39.59 11.61
CA ALA A 59 16.09 39.99 12.61
C ALA A 59 15.39 38.77 13.27
N PRO A 60 14.95 38.88 14.53
CA PRO A 60 14.18 37.83 15.18
C PRO A 60 12.81 37.63 14.49
N VAL A 61 12.35 36.38 14.45
CA VAL A 61 11.06 35.99 13.87
C VAL A 61 10.01 35.92 14.97
N THR A 62 8.87 36.59 14.78
CA THR A 62 7.76 36.56 15.75
C THR A 62 6.85 35.34 15.57
N ASP A 63 6.04 35.03 16.58
CA ASP A 63 5.03 33.98 16.49
C ASP A 63 3.97 34.26 15.42
N GLU A 64 3.58 35.52 15.25
CA GLU A 64 2.64 35.94 14.21
C GLU A 64 3.23 35.70 12.81
N GLU A 65 4.53 35.95 12.63
CA GLU A 65 5.24 35.69 11.38
C GLU A 65 5.33 34.19 11.08
N ARG A 66 5.64 33.37 12.08
CA ARG A 66 5.61 31.90 11.98
C ARG A 66 4.23 31.40 11.58
N ASN A 67 3.20 31.86 12.26
CA ASN A 67 1.81 31.48 12.00
C ASN A 67 1.34 31.93 10.61
N ARG A 68 1.66 33.16 10.21
CA ARG A 68 1.37 33.67 8.86
C ARG A 68 2.05 32.82 7.81
N ARG A 69 3.34 32.50 8.00
CA ARG A 69 4.07 31.67 7.04
C ARG A 69 3.50 30.25 6.94
N ALA A 70 3.12 29.67 8.06
CA ALA A 70 2.50 28.34 8.10
C ALA A 70 1.16 28.32 7.36
N ARG A 71 0.34 29.37 7.53
CA ARG A 71 -0.90 29.55 6.76
C ARG A 71 -0.63 29.61 5.25
N GLU A 72 0.31 30.46 4.82
CA GLU A 72 0.66 30.60 3.39
C GLU A 72 1.14 29.29 2.76
N VAL A 73 1.87 28.46 3.51
CA VAL A 73 2.34 27.14 3.03
C VAL A 73 1.20 26.14 3.00
N ALA A 74 0.36 26.07 4.05
CA ALA A 74 -0.79 25.17 4.12
C ALA A 74 -1.80 25.48 2.98
N ASP A 75 -2.10 26.75 2.73
CA ASP A 75 -2.99 27.17 1.65
C ASP A 75 -2.46 26.74 0.28
N GLN A 76 -1.15 26.88 0.04
CA GLN A 76 -0.53 26.44 -1.21
C GLN A 76 -0.53 24.91 -1.37
N LEU A 77 -0.29 24.16 -0.30
CA LEU A 77 -0.30 22.70 -0.33
C LEU A 77 -1.71 22.16 -0.62
N CYS A 78 -2.75 22.82 -0.12
CA CYS A 78 -4.14 22.45 -0.33
C CYS A 78 -4.77 23.03 -1.62
N ASP A 79 -4.04 23.82 -2.41
CA ASP A 79 -4.54 24.41 -3.65
C ASP A 79 -4.57 23.39 -4.81
N GLN A 80 -5.74 22.78 -5.01
CA GLN A 80 -5.98 21.83 -6.11
C GLN A 80 -5.74 22.45 -7.49
N ARG A 81 -5.99 23.76 -7.68
CA ARG A 81 -5.80 24.44 -8.97
C ARG A 81 -4.33 24.52 -9.34
N ARG A 82 -3.46 24.66 -8.34
CA ARG A 82 -2.00 24.66 -8.50
C ARG A 82 -1.46 23.29 -8.85
N TRP A 83 -1.91 22.25 -8.15
CA TRP A 83 -1.37 20.90 -8.33
C TRP A 83 -2.00 20.13 -9.49
N LYS A 84 -3.20 20.55 -9.93
CA LYS A 84 -4.01 20.04 -11.07
C LYS A 84 -4.49 18.60 -10.92
N THR A 85 -3.67 17.71 -10.36
CA THR A 85 -3.96 16.27 -10.24
C THR A 85 -3.49 15.75 -8.89
N HIS A 86 -4.33 14.95 -8.22
CA HIS A 86 -3.97 14.32 -6.95
C HIS A 86 -2.76 13.37 -7.05
N GLY A 87 -2.53 12.76 -8.22
CA GLY A 87 -1.41 11.85 -8.44
C GLY A 87 -0.05 12.51 -8.68
N ARG A 88 0.02 13.85 -8.76
CA ARG A 88 1.29 14.55 -8.98
C ARG A 88 2.03 14.69 -7.66
N SER A 89 3.25 14.16 -7.60
CA SER A 89 4.14 14.37 -6.45
C SER A 89 4.56 15.84 -6.31
N ILE A 90 4.62 16.31 -5.06
CA ILE A 90 5.24 17.59 -4.70
C ILE A 90 6.75 17.38 -4.70
N ARG A 91 7.48 18.09 -5.56
CA ARG A 91 8.93 17.93 -5.70
C ARG A 91 9.69 18.82 -4.73
N ILE A 92 10.96 18.50 -4.49
CA ILE A 92 11.90 19.32 -3.71
C ILE A 92 11.88 20.79 -4.17
N GLU A 93 11.90 21.03 -5.48
CA GLU A 93 11.85 22.38 -6.04
C GLU A 93 10.53 23.12 -5.75
N ASP A 94 9.41 22.41 -5.63
CA ASP A 94 8.14 23.01 -5.24
C ASP A 94 8.21 23.51 -3.78
N LEU A 95 8.82 22.72 -2.88
CA LEU A 95 9.04 23.07 -1.48
C LEU A 95 10.02 24.25 -1.33
N LYS A 96 11.11 24.27 -2.11
CA LYS A 96 12.06 25.38 -2.17
C LYS A 96 11.38 26.69 -2.61
N LYS A 97 10.53 26.64 -3.64
CA LYS A 97 9.73 27.80 -4.08
C LYS A 97 8.77 28.29 -3.00
N MET A 98 8.23 27.37 -2.20
CA MET A 98 7.44 27.70 -1.01
C MET A 98 8.32 28.11 0.20
N ARG A 99 9.64 28.31 0.02
CA ARG A 99 10.62 28.68 1.05
C ARG A 99 10.50 27.84 2.32
N VAL A 100 10.15 26.56 2.15
CA VAL A 100 10.17 25.59 3.24
C VAL A 100 11.59 25.05 3.29
N ARG A 101 12.28 25.25 4.42
CA ARG A 101 13.61 24.66 4.61
C ARG A 101 13.48 23.14 4.57
N ILE A 102 14.21 22.49 3.69
CA ILE A 102 14.21 21.02 3.55
C ILE A 102 15.65 20.52 3.64
N THR A 103 15.81 19.30 4.12
CA THR A 103 17.08 18.59 4.05
C THR A 103 17.05 17.75 2.78
N ASP A 104 17.92 18.07 1.83
CA ASP A 104 18.07 17.28 0.63
C ASP A 104 18.98 16.09 0.95
N TYR A 105 18.40 14.90 1.09
CA TYR A 105 19.18 13.70 1.43
C TYR A 105 20.10 13.28 0.28
N THR A 106 19.86 13.74 -0.94
CA THR A 106 20.69 13.40 -2.11
C THR A 106 22.09 14.01 -2.03
N GLU A 107 22.28 15.03 -1.18
CA GLU A 107 23.58 15.62 -0.87
C GLU A 107 24.41 14.80 0.13
N GLN A 108 23.83 13.73 0.69
CA GLN A 108 24.48 12.82 1.64
C GLN A 108 24.62 11.44 1.00
N PRO A 109 25.77 11.09 0.38
CA PRO A 109 25.92 9.91 -0.46
C PRO A 109 25.49 8.60 0.21
N ASP A 110 25.91 8.38 1.46
CA ASP A 110 25.59 7.14 2.19
C ASP A 110 24.09 7.03 2.51
N LEU A 111 23.45 8.15 2.85
CA LEU A 111 22.01 8.20 3.12
C LEU A 111 21.20 8.04 1.83
N ALA A 112 21.65 8.65 0.74
CA ALA A 112 21.03 8.52 -0.57
C ALA A 112 21.06 7.06 -1.05
N ASP A 113 22.22 6.41 -1.01
CA ASP A 113 22.36 5.00 -1.39
C ASP A 113 21.47 4.08 -0.52
N ALA A 114 21.45 4.29 0.80
CA ALA A 114 20.60 3.51 1.71
C ALA A 114 19.10 3.67 1.39
N ILE A 115 18.62 4.90 1.16
CA ILE A 115 17.22 5.18 0.82
C ILE A 115 16.87 4.58 -0.55
N ASP A 116 17.74 4.75 -1.55
CA ASP A 116 17.50 4.26 -2.91
C ASP A 116 17.43 2.73 -2.97
N ARG A 117 18.32 2.04 -2.26
CA ARG A 117 18.27 0.57 -2.12
C ARG A 117 16.98 0.11 -1.47
N TYR A 118 16.58 0.74 -0.36
CA TYR A 118 15.34 0.40 0.32
C TYR A 118 14.12 0.67 -0.57
N ALA A 119 14.10 1.79 -1.28
CA ALA A 119 13.03 2.12 -2.24
C ALA A 119 12.97 1.12 -3.41
N ALA A 120 14.11 0.64 -3.92
CA ALA A 120 14.16 -0.39 -4.94
C ALA A 120 13.58 -1.73 -4.44
N LEU A 121 13.96 -2.15 -3.23
CA LEU A 121 13.43 -3.36 -2.59
C LEU A 121 11.93 -3.27 -2.35
N LEU A 122 11.43 -2.13 -1.88
CA LEU A 122 9.98 -1.92 -1.71
C LEU A 122 9.23 -1.98 -3.04
N ARG A 123 9.76 -1.37 -4.11
CA ARG A 123 9.14 -1.45 -5.45
C ARG A 123 9.04 -2.90 -5.92
N MET A 124 10.15 -3.64 -5.87
CA MET A 124 10.17 -5.07 -6.23
C MET A 124 9.20 -5.89 -5.37
N THR A 125 9.07 -5.55 -4.09
CA THR A 125 8.13 -6.20 -3.17
C THR A 125 6.69 -5.94 -3.59
N PHE A 126 6.32 -4.71 -3.93
CA PHE A 126 4.96 -4.36 -4.36
C PHE A 126 4.65 -4.72 -5.83
N ASP A 127 5.67 -5.01 -6.64
CA ASP A 127 5.52 -5.63 -7.97
C ASP A 127 5.16 -7.14 -7.87
N SER A 128 5.26 -7.72 -6.66
CA SER A 128 4.80 -9.09 -6.37
C SER A 128 3.31 -9.11 -5.98
N ASN A 129 2.83 -10.24 -5.45
CA ASN A 129 1.48 -10.33 -4.88
C ASN A 129 1.37 -9.69 -3.48
N ILE A 130 2.46 -9.16 -2.90
CA ILE A 130 2.44 -8.42 -1.64
C ILE A 130 1.83 -7.04 -1.85
N PHE A 131 0.78 -6.70 -1.08
CA PHE A 131 0.09 -5.41 -1.18
C PHE A 131 0.11 -4.60 0.12
N LYS A 132 0.65 -5.17 1.21
CA LYS A 132 0.81 -4.46 2.48
C LYS A 132 2.07 -4.95 3.17
N VAL A 133 2.93 -4.04 3.60
CA VAL A 133 4.11 -4.31 4.43
C VAL A 133 4.03 -3.38 5.65
N LEU A 134 4.29 -3.93 6.83
CA LEU A 134 4.47 -3.21 8.08
C LEU A 134 5.82 -3.64 8.64
N GLU A 135 6.73 -2.68 8.79
CA GLU A 135 8.12 -2.95 9.18
C GLU A 135 8.57 -1.96 10.25
N ASP A 136 9.25 -2.47 11.27
CA ASP A 136 10.03 -1.71 12.24
C ASP A 136 11.49 -2.20 12.22
N ALA A 137 12.34 -1.69 13.12
CA ALA A 137 13.76 -2.05 13.15
C ALA A 137 14.06 -3.54 13.40
N THR A 138 13.08 -4.32 13.85
CA THR A 138 13.24 -5.71 14.30
C THR A 138 12.15 -6.67 13.80
N HIS A 139 11.01 -6.16 13.32
CA HIS A 139 9.88 -6.97 12.90
C HIS A 139 9.39 -6.55 11.51
N GLN A 140 8.99 -7.54 10.71
CA GLN A 140 8.34 -7.32 9.44
C GLN A 140 7.11 -8.23 9.32
N VAL A 141 5.96 -7.65 8.98
CA VAL A 141 4.71 -8.37 8.72
C VAL A 141 4.15 -7.87 7.40
N TYR A 142 3.74 -8.78 6.51
CA TYR A 142 3.16 -8.43 5.22
C TYR A 142 1.84 -9.16 4.94
N ARG A 143 1.07 -8.64 3.99
CA ARG A 143 -0.07 -9.33 3.38
C ARG A 143 0.16 -9.49 1.89
N ALA A 144 -0.04 -10.71 1.43
CA ALA A 144 -0.02 -11.06 0.02
C ALA A 144 -1.43 -11.43 -0.45
N ALA A 145 -1.76 -11.07 -1.68
CA ALA A 145 -2.94 -11.55 -2.36
C ALA A 145 -2.75 -13.04 -2.65
N ALA A 146 -3.82 -13.82 -2.50
CA ALA A 146 -3.80 -15.22 -2.91
C ALA A 146 -3.41 -15.30 -4.38
N ASN A 147 -2.45 -16.16 -4.71
CA ASN A 147 -2.01 -16.34 -6.09
C ASN A 147 -3.18 -16.97 -6.90
N PRO A 148 -3.69 -16.32 -7.95
CA PRO A 148 -4.81 -16.86 -8.74
C PRO A 148 -4.47 -18.17 -9.47
N ALA A 149 -3.19 -18.55 -9.55
CA ALA A 149 -2.76 -19.88 -10.00
C ALA A 149 -3.22 -21.01 -9.06
N ILE A 150 -3.66 -20.70 -7.84
CA ILE A 150 -4.28 -21.62 -6.90
C ILE A 150 -5.77 -21.30 -6.87
N GLN A 151 -6.54 -21.91 -7.78
CA GLN A 151 -7.99 -21.90 -7.65
C GLN A 151 -8.39 -22.86 -6.52
N PRO A 152 -9.06 -22.40 -5.45
CA PRO A 152 -9.69 -23.31 -4.50
C PRO A 152 -10.87 -23.98 -5.20
N GLY A 153 -10.64 -25.20 -5.66
CA GLY A 153 -11.68 -26.06 -6.19
C GLY A 153 -12.47 -26.68 -5.05
N SER A 154 -13.56 -26.01 -4.66
CA SER A 154 -14.64 -26.44 -3.77
C SER A 154 -14.47 -26.09 -2.28
N PRO A 155 -15.55 -25.66 -1.60
CA PRO A 155 -15.56 -25.59 -0.14
C PRO A 155 -15.37 -27.01 0.38
N ALA A 156 -14.22 -27.28 0.99
CA ALA A 156 -14.07 -28.44 1.83
C ALA A 156 -15.01 -28.22 3.03
N PRO A 157 -16.05 -29.07 3.24
CA PRO A 157 -16.79 -29.02 4.48
C PRO A 157 -15.79 -29.18 5.64
N GLU A 158 -16.05 -28.60 6.81
CA GLU A 158 -15.19 -28.63 8.02
C GLU A 158 -14.77 -30.08 8.42
N GLN A 159 -15.43 -31.09 7.84
CA GLN A 159 -15.19 -32.52 7.98
C GLN A 159 -14.28 -33.16 6.91
N ALA A 160 -13.74 -32.40 5.95
CA ALA A 160 -12.84 -32.97 4.94
C ALA A 160 -11.57 -33.53 5.61
N GLU A 161 -11.24 -34.78 5.26
CA GLU A 161 -10.04 -35.48 5.72
C GLU A 161 -8.86 -35.29 4.76
N LYS A 162 -9.14 -34.86 3.52
CA LYS A 162 -8.17 -34.62 2.44
C LYS A 162 -8.61 -33.48 1.53
N ALA A 163 -7.66 -32.85 0.85
CA ALA A 163 -7.88 -31.83 -0.17
C ALA A 163 -6.94 -32.05 -1.37
N ASP A 164 -7.37 -31.64 -2.56
CA ASP A 164 -6.56 -31.70 -3.77
C ASP A 164 -6.33 -30.31 -4.32
N ILE A 165 -5.07 -30.02 -4.64
CA ILE A 165 -4.69 -28.75 -5.23
C ILE A 165 -4.09 -28.97 -6.62
N ASN A 166 -4.46 -28.10 -7.55
CA ASN A 166 -3.79 -28.01 -8.84
C ASN A 166 -2.65 -26.99 -8.70
N VAL A 167 -1.43 -27.44 -8.94
CA VAL A 167 -0.23 -26.62 -8.90
C VAL A 167 0.37 -26.56 -10.30
N GLU A 168 0.61 -25.35 -10.80
CA GLU A 168 1.29 -25.13 -12.07
C GLU A 168 2.76 -24.76 -11.84
N CYS A 169 3.67 -25.44 -12.53
CA CYS A 169 5.10 -25.13 -12.46
C CYS A 169 5.41 -23.80 -13.18
N GLY A 170 5.96 -22.83 -12.45
CA GLY A 170 6.36 -21.54 -13.03
C GLY A 170 7.48 -21.58 -14.08
N LYS A 171 8.22 -22.70 -14.20
CA LYS A 171 9.31 -22.86 -15.19
C LYS A 171 8.87 -23.55 -16.48
N CYS A 172 8.03 -24.57 -16.40
CA CYS A 172 7.66 -25.40 -17.56
C CYS A 172 6.15 -25.53 -17.81
N HIS A 173 5.34 -24.84 -17.00
CA HIS A 173 3.88 -24.78 -17.08
C HIS A 173 3.16 -26.14 -17.02
N SER A 174 3.84 -27.20 -16.56
CA SER A 174 3.16 -28.47 -16.29
C SER A 174 2.29 -28.34 -15.05
N LYS A 175 1.09 -28.92 -15.14
CA LYS A 175 0.11 -28.94 -14.06
C LYS A 175 0.24 -30.27 -13.31
N HIS A 176 0.22 -30.18 -11.99
CA HIS A 176 0.35 -31.30 -11.09
C HIS A 176 -0.77 -31.25 -10.05
N VAL A 177 -1.32 -32.41 -9.73
CA VAL A 177 -2.33 -32.53 -8.67
C VAL A 177 -1.62 -33.00 -7.41
N VAL A 178 -1.60 -32.18 -6.36
CA VAL A 178 -1.00 -32.53 -5.07
C VAL A 178 -2.12 -32.88 -4.09
N GLN A 179 -2.00 -34.04 -3.46
CA GLN A 179 -2.91 -34.48 -2.40
C GLN A 179 -2.39 -33.96 -1.06
N ILE A 180 -3.28 -33.29 -0.33
CA ILE A 180 -3.04 -32.72 1.00
C ILE A 180 -3.87 -33.50 2.01
N ASP A 181 -3.18 -34.16 2.93
CA ASP A 181 -3.83 -34.91 3.99
C ASP A 181 -4.03 -34.02 5.22
N LEU A 182 -5.24 -34.02 5.77
CA LEU A 182 -5.59 -33.31 7.01
C LEU A 182 -5.70 -34.29 8.18
N ARG A 183 -5.41 -35.57 7.93
CA ARG A 183 -5.41 -36.66 8.91
C ARG A 183 -4.30 -37.66 8.56
N PRO A 184 -3.57 -38.21 9.55
CA PRO A 184 -2.60 -39.27 9.31
C PRO A 184 -3.24 -40.56 8.77
N GLY A 185 -2.48 -41.30 7.95
CA GLY A 185 -2.83 -42.65 7.52
C GLY A 185 -3.74 -42.75 6.30
N LEU A 186 -3.93 -41.67 5.54
CA LEU A 186 -4.67 -41.71 4.29
C LEU A 186 -3.83 -42.35 3.17
N PRO A 187 -4.40 -43.15 2.26
CA PRO A 187 -3.68 -43.64 1.09
C PRO A 187 -3.46 -42.53 0.07
N LEU A 188 -2.33 -42.57 -0.66
CA LEU A 188 -2.11 -41.66 -1.81
C LEU A 188 -2.97 -42.19 -2.96
N GLN A 189 -3.74 -41.31 -3.62
CA GLN A 189 -4.52 -41.72 -4.78
C GLN A 189 -3.68 -41.74 -6.06
N ASP A 190 -4.02 -42.66 -6.97
CA ASP A 190 -3.33 -42.83 -8.24
C ASP A 190 -3.29 -41.52 -9.06
N GLY A 191 -2.10 -41.18 -9.55
CA GLY A 191 -1.86 -39.98 -10.34
C GLY A 191 -1.70 -38.68 -9.54
N ARG A 192 -1.73 -38.73 -8.21
CA ARG A 192 -1.50 -37.56 -7.33
C ARG A 192 -0.11 -37.59 -6.70
N ILE A 193 0.42 -36.41 -6.43
CA ILE A 193 1.69 -36.23 -5.74
C ILE A 193 1.43 -36.01 -4.25
N ALA A 194 2.23 -36.62 -3.40
CA ALA A 194 2.19 -36.39 -1.97
C ALA A 194 2.66 -34.97 -1.62
N TYR A 195 2.06 -34.35 -0.61
CA TYR A 195 2.57 -33.10 -0.06
C TYR A 195 3.90 -33.33 0.68
N PRO A 196 5.01 -32.69 0.28
CA PRO A 196 6.34 -32.91 0.84
C PRO A 196 6.51 -32.26 2.23
N ALA A 197 7.37 -32.84 3.07
CA ALA A 197 7.64 -32.31 4.41
C ALA A 197 8.39 -30.97 4.39
N SER A 198 9.22 -30.76 3.38
CA SER A 198 9.99 -29.53 3.16
C SER A 198 9.15 -28.34 2.66
N ASN A 199 7.85 -28.52 2.37
CA ASN A 199 7.00 -27.58 1.61
C ASN A 199 7.51 -27.26 0.19
N LEU A 200 8.61 -27.88 -0.26
CA LEU A 200 9.20 -27.67 -1.57
C LEU A 200 8.89 -28.89 -2.44
N LEU A 201 7.99 -28.71 -3.41
CA LEU A 201 7.67 -29.75 -4.38
C LEU A 201 8.64 -29.67 -5.56
N LYS A 202 9.42 -30.72 -5.78
CA LYS A 202 10.19 -30.88 -7.02
C LYS A 202 9.26 -31.20 -8.18
N CYS A 203 9.25 -30.34 -9.20
CA CYS A 203 8.45 -30.57 -10.40
C CYS A 203 8.87 -31.90 -11.07
N PRO A 204 7.95 -32.88 -11.24
CA PRO A 204 8.26 -34.17 -11.88
C PRO A 204 8.77 -34.06 -13.32
N ARG A 205 8.50 -32.94 -14.00
CA ARG A 205 8.87 -32.73 -15.41
C ARG A 205 10.23 -32.08 -15.59
N CYS A 206 10.55 -31.05 -14.82
CA CYS A 206 11.73 -30.21 -15.04
C CYS A 206 12.65 -30.07 -13.81
N GLY A 207 12.28 -30.67 -12.68
CA GLY A 207 13.05 -30.63 -11.44
C GLY A 207 13.08 -29.27 -10.74
N ASN A 208 12.30 -28.29 -11.16
CA ASN A 208 12.21 -26.98 -10.49
C ASN A 208 11.49 -27.11 -9.15
N ASP A 209 11.98 -26.42 -8.13
CA ASP A 209 11.32 -26.35 -6.82
C ASP A 209 10.08 -25.45 -6.90
N ILE A 210 8.97 -25.94 -6.35
CA ILE A 210 7.69 -25.22 -6.25
C ILE A 210 7.38 -25.06 -4.76
N ASP A 211 7.36 -23.81 -4.28
CA ASP A 211 7.07 -23.51 -2.88
C ASP A 211 5.56 -23.60 -2.60
N LEU A 212 5.18 -24.53 -1.73
CA LEU A 212 3.80 -24.78 -1.31
C LEU A 212 3.46 -24.15 0.05
N THR A 213 4.36 -23.35 0.65
CA THR A 213 4.18 -22.75 1.99
C THR A 213 2.89 -21.92 2.07
N GLU A 214 2.62 -21.09 1.07
CA GLU A 214 1.40 -20.28 1.04
C GLU A 214 0.15 -21.14 0.82
N VAL A 215 0.26 -22.22 0.05
CA VAL A 215 -0.86 -23.16 -0.17
C VAL A 215 -1.25 -23.84 1.14
N ARG A 216 -0.25 -24.30 1.90
CA ARG A 216 -0.45 -24.87 3.24
C ARG A 216 -1.13 -23.86 4.16
N ARG A 217 -0.61 -22.63 4.24
CA ARG A 217 -1.17 -21.58 5.09
C ARG A 217 -2.65 -21.33 4.78
N GLN A 218 -3.03 -21.27 3.50
CA GLN A 218 -4.41 -21.07 3.09
C GLN A 218 -5.32 -22.24 3.45
N ILE A 219 -4.86 -23.48 3.29
CA ILE A 219 -5.65 -24.67 3.63
C ILE A 219 -5.84 -24.80 5.14
N GLU A 220 -4.81 -24.52 5.93
CA GLU A 220 -4.91 -24.53 7.38
C GLU A 220 -5.88 -23.45 7.87
N LEU A 221 -5.88 -22.26 7.24
CA LEU A 221 -6.84 -21.19 7.53
C LEU A 221 -8.28 -21.56 7.14
N MET A 222 -8.50 -22.21 5.99
CA MET A 222 -9.83 -22.58 5.52
C MET A 222 -10.42 -23.76 6.31
N THR A 223 -9.60 -24.75 6.64
CA THR A 223 -10.06 -26.01 7.24
C THR A 223 -9.93 -26.04 8.76
N LYS A 224 -9.20 -25.08 9.36
CA LYS A 224 -8.81 -25.07 10.78
C LYS A 224 -8.07 -26.34 11.23
N LYS A 225 -7.49 -27.10 10.29
CA LYS A 225 -6.72 -28.32 10.54
C LYS A 225 -5.31 -28.16 9.98
N SER A 226 -4.32 -28.65 10.70
CA SER A 226 -2.92 -28.66 10.23
C SER A 226 -2.72 -29.67 9.10
N VAL A 227 -1.93 -29.29 8.09
CA VAL A 227 -1.53 -30.22 7.03
C VAL A 227 -0.60 -31.28 7.61
N VAL A 228 -0.85 -32.54 7.26
CA VAL A 228 0.02 -33.68 7.60
C VAL A 228 0.96 -33.92 6.41
N PRO A 229 2.25 -33.52 6.50
CA PRO A 229 3.20 -33.80 5.44
C PRO A 229 3.48 -35.30 5.35
N ARG A 230 3.77 -35.77 4.14
CA ARG A 230 4.40 -37.09 3.94
C ARG A 230 5.90 -36.86 3.80
N GLY A 231 6.68 -37.73 4.43
CA GLY A 231 8.15 -37.65 4.39
C GLY A 231 8.66 -37.64 2.96
N ASP A 232 9.76 -36.94 2.74
CA ASP A 232 10.45 -36.89 1.45
C ASP A 232 11.07 -38.29 1.21
N GLU A 233 10.41 -39.15 0.43
CA GLU A 233 11.08 -40.30 -0.21
C GLU A 233 11.86 -39.85 -1.45
#